data_AF-A0A0F9XAM1-F1
#
_entry.id   AF-A0A0F9XAM1-F1
#
_cell.length_a   1.000
_cell.length_b   1.000
_cell.length_c   1.000
_cell.angle_alpha   90.00
_cell.angle_beta   90.00
_cell.angle_gamma   90.00
#
_symmetry.space_group_name_H-M   'P 1'
#
loop_
_entity.id
_entity.type
_entity.pdbx_description
1 polymer ?
#
loop_
_entity_poly.entity_id
_entity_poly.type
_entity_poly.pdbx_seq_one_letter_code
_entity_poly.pdbx_strand_id
1 'polypeptide(L)' 'MSKLVLTRDVSIGECPWLDKDMKKGDMVYEYKEYTYGCITNNGVACSKEEEETPFFELPIDSVKVII' A
#
# COMPACT_ATOMS: atom_id res chain seq x y z
N MET A 1 -12.45 7.68 0.16
CA MET A 1 -11.61 6.46 0.00
C MET A 1 -11.21 5.93 1.35
N SER A 2 -10.75 4.68 1.43
CA SER A 2 -10.38 4.05 2.69
C SER A 2 -8.98 4.50 3.10
N LYS A 3 -8.84 5.07 4.29
CA LYS A 3 -7.54 5.24 4.93
C LYS A 3 -7.09 3.88 5.44
N LEU A 4 -5.86 3.51 5.14
CA LEU A 4 -5.26 2.25 5.55
C LEU A 4 -4.11 2.53 6.51
N VAL A 5 -3.89 1.60 7.43
CA VAL A 5 -2.73 1.61 8.32
C VAL A 5 -1.97 0.31 8.25
N LEU A 6 -0.65 0.41 8.27
CA LEU A 6 0.21 -0.76 8.29
C LEU A 6 0.07 -1.52 9.62
N THR A 7 -0.17 -2.82 9.54
CA THR A 7 -0.31 -3.73 10.70
C THR A 7 1.02 -4.32 11.15
N ARG A 8 2.02 -4.31 10.27
CA ARG A 8 3.41 -4.77 10.45
C ARG A 8 4.36 -3.91 9.62
N ASP A 9 5.66 -4.05 9.89
CA ASP A 9 6.69 -3.50 9.01
C ASP A 9 6.64 -4.19 7.63
N VAL A 10 6.90 -3.41 6.58
CA VAL A 10 7.07 -3.89 5.20
C VAL A 10 8.41 -3.39 4.73
N SER A 11 9.29 -4.34 4.36
CA SER A 11 10.66 -4.01 3.95
C SER A 11 10.77 -3.87 2.44
N ILE A 12 11.78 -3.14 1.97
CA ILE A 12 12.13 -3.10 0.54
C ILE A 12 12.52 -4.50 -0.01
N GLY A 13 12.94 -5.43 0.85
CA GLY A 13 13.23 -6.80 0.43
C GLY A 13 11.97 -7.60 0.09
N GLU A 14 10.84 -7.25 0.72
CA GLU A 14 9.52 -7.84 0.45
C GLU A 14 8.83 -7.12 -0.72
N CYS A 15 8.95 -5.79 -0.77
CA CYS A 15 8.39 -4.93 -1.82
C CYS A 15 9.48 -4.03 -2.43
N PRO A 16 10.22 -4.50 -3.45
CA PRO A 16 11.37 -3.77 -4.02
C PRO A 16 11.05 -2.45 -4.72
N TRP A 17 9.78 -2.19 -5.00
CA TRP A 17 9.30 -0.93 -5.58
C TRP A 17 9.11 0.19 -4.54
N LEU A 18 9.27 -0.11 -3.24
CA LEU A 18 9.22 0.92 -2.20
C LEU A 18 10.55 1.69 -2.14
N ASP A 19 10.47 3.02 -1.97
CA ASP A 19 11.66 3.87 -1.80
C ASP A 19 12.42 3.58 -0.49
N LYS A 20 11.71 3.08 0.52
CA LYS A 20 12.20 2.79 1.87
C LYS A 20 11.29 1.79 2.57
N ASP A 21 11.81 1.19 3.64
CA ASP A 21 11.00 0.40 4.56
C ASP A 21 9.85 1.24 5.12
N MET A 22 8.68 0.62 5.19
CA MET A 22 7.50 1.18 5.84
C MET A 22 7.31 0.53 7.20
N LYS A 23 6.90 1.33 8.18
CA LYS A 23 6.79 0.91 9.57
C LYS A 23 5.35 0.63 9.94
N LYS A 24 5.17 -0.33 10.85
CA LYS A 24 3.88 -0.56 11.48
C LYS A 24 3.31 0.75 12.03
N GLY A 25 2.05 1.03 11.70
CA GLY A 25 1.38 2.29 12.05
C GLY A 25 1.48 3.39 11.00
N ASP A 26 2.30 3.22 9.96
CA ASP A 26 2.32 4.15 8.83
C ASP A 26 0.97 4.16 8.12
N MET A 27 0.56 5.34 7.68
CA MET A 27 -0.70 5.59 6.98
C MET A 27 -0.49 5.58 5.48
N VAL A 28 -1.42 4.95 4.76
CA VAL A 28 -1.51 4.99 3.30
C VAL A 28 -2.97 5.10 2.87
N TYR A 29 -3.19 5.33 1.59
CA TYR A 29 -4.51 5.44 1.00
C TYR A 29 -4.74 4.33 0.00
N GLU A 30 -5.92 3.73 0.01
CA GLU A 30 -6.31 2.75 -1.00
C GLU A 30 -6.44 3.44 -2.37
N TYR A 31 -5.65 3.00 -3.35
CA TYR A 31 -5.71 3.49 -4.73
C TYR A 31 -6.75 2.69 -5.52
N LYS A 32 -7.75 3.36 -6.11
CA LYS A 32 -8.92 2.70 -6.74
C LYS A 32 -9.00 2.82 -8.26
N GLU A 33 -8.07 3.55 -8.86
CA GLU A 33 -8.02 3.71 -10.31
C GLU A 33 -7.38 2.50 -10.98
N TYR A 34 -7.34 2.51 -12.31
CA TYR A 34 -6.79 1.41 -13.10
C TYR A 34 -5.32 1.14 -12.76
N THR A 35 -5.04 -0.10 -12.36
CA THR A 35 -3.70 -0.57 -12.02
C THR A 35 -3.02 -1.35 -13.14
N TYR A 36 -3.73 -1.62 -14.23
CA TYR A 36 -3.20 -2.27 -15.45
C TYR A 36 -2.40 -3.56 -15.22
N GLY A 37 -2.75 -4.33 -14.18
CA GLY A 37 -2.06 -5.58 -13.83
C GLY A 37 -0.81 -5.41 -12.98
N CYS A 38 -0.53 -4.21 -12.46
CA CYS A 38 0.59 -3.95 -11.55
C CYS A 38 0.38 -4.49 -10.12
N ILE A 39 -0.83 -4.96 -9.79
CA ILE A 39 -1.17 -5.48 -8.46
C ILE A 39 -1.45 -6.98 -8.58
N THR A 40 -0.80 -7.77 -7.72
CA THR A 40 -1.01 -9.20 -7.62
C THR A 40 -2.30 -9.55 -6.89
N ASN A 41 -2.74 -10.81 -6.98
CA ASN A 41 -3.94 -11.29 -6.29
C ASN A 41 -3.86 -11.19 -4.75
N ASN A 42 -2.66 -11.06 -4.19
CA ASN A 42 -2.42 -10.95 -2.75
C ASN A 42 -2.00 -9.54 -2.33
N GLY A 43 -2.14 -8.55 -3.21
CA GLY A 43 -1.77 -7.17 -2.96
C GLY A 43 -2.95 -6.23 -2.88
N VAL A 44 -2.67 -5.05 -2.35
CA VAL A 44 -3.57 -3.89 -2.27
C VAL A 44 -2.84 -2.71 -2.90
N ALA A 45 -3.50 -2.04 -3.83
CA ALA A 45 -2.99 -0.81 -4.42
C ALA A 45 -3.06 0.32 -3.38
N CYS A 46 -1.93 0.94 -3.11
CA CYS A 46 -1.77 2.01 -2.12
C CYS A 46 -1.09 3.24 -2.73
N SER A 47 -1.41 4.41 -2.20
CA SER A 47 -0.70 5.67 -2.46
C SER A 47 -0.30 6.34 -1.14
N LYS A 48 0.68 7.24 -1.19
CA LYS A 48 1.13 8.01 -0.01
C LYS A 48 0.13 9.10 0.35
N GLU A 49 -0.48 9.73 -0.64
CA GLU A 49 -1.53 10.74 -0.49
C GLU A 49 -2.85 10.31 -1.16
N GLU A 50 -3.95 10.98 -0.83
CA GLU A 50 -5.26 10.74 -1.43
C GLU A 50 -5.24 11.01 -2.95
N GLU A 51 -5.68 10.04 -3.75
CA GLU A 51 -5.86 10.12 -5.21
C GLU A 51 -4.57 10.42 -5.99
N GLU A 52 -3.42 10.19 -5.36
CA GLU A 52 -2.11 10.48 -5.94
C GLU A 52 -1.54 9.29 -6.72
N THR A 53 -0.87 9.62 -7.82
CA THR A 53 0.08 8.73 -8.51
C THR A 53 1.52 9.21 -8.23
N PRO A 54 2.50 8.31 -8.05
CA PRO A 54 2.43 6.87 -8.31
C PRO A 54 1.76 6.08 -7.18
N PHE A 55 1.05 5.02 -7.56
CA PHE A 55 0.61 3.98 -6.62
C PHE A 55 1.66 2.87 -6.53
N PHE A 56 1.58 2.09 -5.47
CA PHE A 56 2.42 0.92 -5.22
C PHE A 56 1.58 -0.20 -4.63
N GLU A 57 2.07 -1.43 -4.75
CA GLU A 57 1.45 -2.58 -4.12
C GLU A 57 1.94 -2.72 -2.67
N LEU A 58 1.04 -3.03 -1.74
CA LEU A 58 1.37 -3.59 -0.43
C LEU A 58 0.71 -4.96 -0.26
N PRO A 59 1.30 -5.89 0.50
CA PRO A 59 0.66 -7.15 0.85
C PRO A 59 -0.70 -6.94 1.52
N ILE A 60 -1.70 -7.72 1.15
CA ILE A 60 -3.06 -7.58 1.71
C ILE A 60 -3.11 -7.79 3.23
N ASP A 61 -2.17 -8.57 3.77
CA ASP A 61 -2.05 -8.84 5.20
C ASP A 61 -1.29 -7.73 5.97
N SER A 62 -0.65 -6.80 5.25
CA SER A 62 0.13 -5.73 5.87
C SER A 62 -0.69 -4.47 6.16
N VAL A 63 -1.95 -4.39 5.73
CA VAL A 63 -2.80 -3.20 5.87
C VAL A 63 -4.17 -3.52 6.49
N LYS A 64 -4.77 -2.53 7.15
CA LYS A 64 -6.18 -2.57 7.58
C LYS A 64 -6.86 -1.23 7.37
N VAL A 65 -8.17 -1.25 7.12
CA VAL A 65 -9.00 -0.04 7.04
C VAL A 65 -9.10 0.63 8.41
N ILE A 66 -8.90 1.95 8.44
CA ILE A 66 -9.30 2.81 9.55
C ILE A 66 -10.69 3.38 9.22
N ILE A 67 -11.64 3.19 10.13
CA ILE A 67 -13.00 3.76 10.09
C ILE A 67 -12.95 5.15 10.73
#